data_AF-A0A0M2VH80-F1
#
_entry.id   AF-A0A0M2VH80-F1
#
_cell.length_a   1.000
_cell.length_b   1.000
_cell.length_c   1.000
_cell.angle_alpha   90.00
_cell.angle_beta   90.00
_cell.angle_gamma   90.00
#
_symmetry.space_group_name_H-M   'P 1'
#
loop_
_entity.id
_entity.type
_entity.pdbx_description
1 polymer ?
#
loop_
_entity_poly.entity_id
_entity_poly.type
_entity_poly.pdbx_seq_one_letter_code
_entity_poly.pdbx_strand_id
1 'polypeptide(L)' 'MPIVSKYSTEQIENLVNQLLDTLHANHATTELSLMCLGNAVSHVVNSSVPLAQRQTVAGHFSQALTDAVNSKSN' A
#
# COMPACT_ATOMS: atom_id res chain seq x y z
N MET A 1 5.77 20.90 -14.35
CA MET A 1 5.89 19.74 -15.26
C MET A 1 5.03 18.63 -14.69
N PRO A 2 4.32 17.83 -15.51
CA PRO A 2 3.58 16.69 -14.98
C PRO A 2 4.60 15.71 -14.40
N ILE A 3 4.34 15.24 -13.17
CA ILE A 3 5.10 14.15 -12.58
C ILE A 3 4.76 12.92 -13.42
N VAL A 4 5.64 12.58 -14.36
CA VAL A 4 5.51 11.33 -15.12
C VAL A 4 5.75 10.23 -14.10
N SER A 5 4.69 9.49 -13.77
CA SER A 5 4.80 8.36 -12.83
C SER A 5 5.89 7.42 -13.37
N LYS A 6 6.87 7.07 -12.51
CA LYS A 6 7.97 6.17 -12.90
C LYS A 6 7.49 4.76 -13.30
N TYR A 7 6.25 4.44 -12.98
CA TYR A 7 5.60 3.17 -13.26
C TYR A 7 4.32 3.42 -14.06
N SER A 8 4.03 2.53 -15.00
CA SER A 8 2.75 2.60 -15.73
C SER A 8 1.60 2.25 -14.79
N THR A 9 0.43 2.87 -15.01
CA THR A 9 -0.79 2.55 -14.27
C THR A 9 -1.11 1.06 -14.34
N GLU A 10 -0.96 0.46 -15.52
CA GLU A 10 -1.20 -0.97 -15.75
C GLU A 10 -0.29 -1.87 -14.90
N GLN A 11 0.99 -1.54 -14.77
CA GLN A 11 1.91 -2.30 -13.90
C GLN A 11 1.48 -2.24 -12.43
N ILE A 12 1.03 -1.07 -11.95
CA ILE A 12 0.57 -0.91 -10.57
C ILE A 12 -0.71 -1.73 -10.35
N GLU A 13 -1.70 -1.61 -11.23
CA GLU A 13 -2.97 -2.32 -11.14
C GLU A 13 -2.78 -3.83 -11.16
N ASN A 14 -1.93 -4.34 -12.06
CA ASN A 14 -1.63 -5.78 -12.14
C ASN A 14 -1.01 -6.32 -10.85
N LEU A 15 -0.07 -5.59 -10.24
CA LEU A 15 0.54 -5.99 -8.97
C LEU A 15 -0.47 -5.96 -7.82
N VAL A 16 -1.30 -4.92 -7.76
CA VAL A 16 -2.35 -4.81 -6.73
C VAL A 16 -3.34 -5.97 -6.86
N ASN A 17 -3.81 -6.28 -8.07
CA ASN A 17 -4.73 -7.39 -8.31
C ASN A 17 -4.13 -8.73 -7.87
N GLN A 18 -2.87 -9.01 -8.19
CA GLN A 18 -2.21 -10.25 -7.75
C GLN A 18 -2.13 -10.39 -6.22
N LEU A 19 -1.90 -9.29 -5.51
CA LEU A 19 -1.90 -9.28 -4.04
C LEU A 19 -3.30 -9.56 -3.48
N LEU A 20 -4.33 -8.91 -4.04
CA LEU A 20 -5.72 -9.11 -3.63
C LEU A 20 -6.20 -10.54 -3.94
N ASP A 21 -5.87 -11.06 -5.11
CA ASP A 21 -6.20 -12.44 -5.51
C ASP A 21 -5.57 -13.46 -4.57
N THR A 22 -4.34 -13.22 -4.11
CA THR A 22 -3.69 -14.08 -3.11
C THR A 22 -4.46 -14.09 -1.79
N LEU A 23 -4.92 -12.93 -1.31
CA LEU A 23 -5.73 -12.84 -0.09
C LEU A 23 -7.09 -13.53 -0.26
N HIS A 24 -7.75 -13.32 -1.39
CA HIS A 24 -9.03 -13.96 -1.71
C HIS A 24 -8.91 -15.47 -1.83
N ALA A 25 -7.88 -15.98 -2.52
CA ALA A 25 -7.64 -17.41 -2.68
C ALA A 25 -7.39 -18.15 -1.36
N ASN A 26 -6.90 -17.43 -0.34
CA ASN A 26 -6.70 -17.96 1.01
C ASN A 26 -7.92 -17.72 1.93
N HIS A 27 -9.05 -17.25 1.40
CA HIS A 27 -10.25 -16.89 2.15
C HIS A 27 -9.95 -15.97 3.34
N ALA A 28 -8.99 -15.05 3.17
CA ALA A 28 -8.59 -14.15 4.23
C ALA A 28 -9.76 -13.24 4.63
N THR A 29 -10.06 -13.20 5.93
CA THR A 29 -11.03 -12.24 6.47
C THR A 29 -10.51 -10.80 6.28
N THR A 30 -11.38 -9.80 6.43
CA THR A 30 -10.96 -8.39 6.40
C THR A 30 -9.85 -8.12 7.42
N GLU A 31 -9.97 -8.66 8.64
CA GLU A 31 -8.99 -8.51 9.71
C GLU A 31 -7.63 -9.13 9.32
N LEU A 32 -7.64 -10.37 8.82
CA LEU A 32 -6.42 -11.05 8.39
C LEU A 32 -5.76 -10.33 7.20
N SER A 33 -6.56 -9.85 6.25
CA SER A 33 -6.10 -9.09 5.08
C SER A 33 -5.39 -7.80 5.51
N LEU A 34 -6.01 -7.03 6.42
CA LEU A 34 -5.42 -5.80 6.94
C LEU A 34 -4.13 -6.07 7.74
N MET A 35 -4.10 -7.14 8.54
CA MET A 35 -2.89 -7.54 9.27
C MET A 35 -1.74 -7.91 8.33
N CYS A 36 -2.02 -8.72 7.30
CA CYS A 36 -1.01 -9.11 6.30
C CYS A 36 -0.48 -7.92 5.50
N LEU A 37 -1.37 -7.04 5.02
CA LEU A 37 -0.98 -5.84 4.28
C LEU A 37 -0.19 -4.87 5.16
N GLY A 38 -0.59 -4.68 6.42
CA GLY A 38 0.15 -3.87 7.39
C GLY A 38 1.56 -4.42 7.66
N ASN A 39 1.69 -5.74 7.80
CA ASN A 39 2.99 -6.39 7.96
C ASN A 39 3.87 -6.26 6.71
N ALA A 40 3.28 -6.40 5.51
CA ALA A 40 4.01 -6.22 4.26
C ALA A 40 4.54 -4.79 4.11
N VAL A 41 3.71 -3.77 4.37
CA VAL A 41 4.14 -2.36 4.36
C VAL A 41 5.24 -2.12 5.40
N SER A 42 5.06 -2.61 6.62
CA SER A 42 6.04 -2.46 7.70
C SER A 42 7.38 -3.11 7.35
N HIS A 43 7.34 -4.28 6.70
CA HIS A 43 8.54 -4.94 6.21
C HIS A 43 9.27 -4.10 5.18
N VAL A 44 8.58 -3.59 4.16
CA VAL A 44 9.16 -2.71 3.12
C VAL A 44 9.81 -1.47 3.71
N VAL A 45 9.15 -0.80 4.66
CA VAL A 45 9.71 0.38 5.33
C VAL A 45 10.95 0.00 6.15
N ASN A 46 10.92 -1.13 6.85
CA ASN A 46 12.07 -1.56 7.66
C ASN A 46 13.26 -2.05 6.82
N SER A 47 13.02 -2.67 5.66
CA SER A 47 14.08 -3.19 4.79
C SER A 47 14.68 -2.13 3.88
N SER A 48 13.86 -1.22 3.38
CA SER A 48 14.21 -0.38 2.23
C SER A 48 14.31 1.11 2.55
N VAL A 49 13.97 1.52 3.78
CA VAL A 49 14.03 2.93 4.22
C VAL A 49 15.04 3.09 5.37
N PRO A 50 15.96 4.08 5.30
CA PRO A 50 16.87 4.40 6.39
C PRO A 50 16.10 4.73 7.68
N LEU A 51 16.63 4.30 8.83
CA LEU A 51 15.97 4.41 10.12
C LEU A 51 15.43 5.82 10.42
N ALA A 52 16.23 6.85 10.10
CA ALA A 52 15.87 8.26 10.30
C ALA A 52 14.66 8.74 9.48
N GLN A 53 14.32 8.05 8.39
CA GLN A 53 13.22 8.44 7.48
C GLN A 53 11.96 7.58 7.65
N ARG A 54 12.04 6.45 8.37
CA ARG A 54 10.94 5.49 8.48
C ARG A 54 9.66 6.11 9.01
N GLN A 55 9.76 6.94 10.05
CA GLN A 55 8.61 7.59 10.67
C GLN A 55 7.91 8.56 9.69
N THR A 56 8.70 9.34 8.94
CA THR A 56 8.17 10.25 7.91
C THR A 56 7.48 9.47 6.79
N VAL A 57 8.11 8.41 6.28
CA VAL A 57 7.53 7.58 5.21
C VAL A 57 6.25 6.88 5.67
N ALA A 58 6.23 6.30 6.87
CA ALA A 58 5.05 5.67 7.43
C ALA A 58 3.92 6.69 7.65
N GLY A 59 4.25 7.90 8.11
CA GLY A 59 3.30 9.00 8.27
C GLY A 59 2.64 9.40 6.94
N HIS A 60 3.44 9.61 5.90
CA HIS A 60 2.91 9.92 4.56
C HIS A 60 2.05 8.80 3.98
N PHE A 61 2.45 7.54 4.18
CA PHE A 61 1.65 6.39 3.74
C PHE A 61 0.29 6.34 4.45
N SER A 62 0.28 6.53 5.77
CA SER A 62 -0.95 6.56 6.58
C SER A 62 -1.90 7.68 6.15
N GLN A 63 -1.35 8.87 5.88
CA GLN A 63 -2.13 9.99 5.39
C GLN A 63 -2.73 9.69 4.01
N ALA A 64 -1.94 9.21 3.06
CA ALA A 64 -2.42 8.85 1.73
C ALA A 64 -3.50 7.76 1.77
N LEU A 65 -3.37 6.78 2.67
CA LEU A 65 -4.40 5.76 2.90
C LEU A 65 -5.69 6.38 3.45
N THR A 66 -5.57 7.26 4.45
CA THR A 66 -6.70 7.98 5.05
C THR A 66 -7.43 8.83 4.02
N ASP A 67 -6.67 9.54 3.19
CA ASP A 67 -7.22 10.36 2.11
C ASP A 67 -7.94 9.48 1.08
N ALA A 68 -7.35 8.35 0.67
CA ALA A 68 -7.95 7.43 -0.31
C ALA A 68 -9.27 6.84 0.17
N VAL A 69 -9.41 6.48 1.45
CA VAL A 69 -10.67 5.95 2.00
C VAL A 69 -11.73 7.03 2.20
N ASN A 70 -11.32 8.25 2.53
CA ASN A 70 -12.22 9.40 2.73
C ASN A 70 -12.62 10.06 1.40
N SER A 71 -11.87 9.83 0.32
CA SER A 71 -12.13 10.39 -1.00
C SER A 71 -13.25 9.67 -1.77
N LYS A 72 -14.02 8.79 -1.13
CA LYS A 72 -15.25 8.24 -1.75
C LYS A 72 -16.39 9.27 -1.73
N SER A 73 -16.61 9.87 -2.91
CA SER A 73 -17.84 10.50 -3.45
C SER A 73 -17.99 12.02 -3.24
N ASN A 74 -17.52 12.79 -4.24
CA ASN A 74 -18.43 13.64 -5.02
C ASN A 74 -18.64 12.95 -6.37
#